data_AF-A0A804JWV0-F1
#
_entry.id   AF-A0A804JWV0-F1
#
_cell.length_a   1.000
_cell.length_b   1.000
_cell.length_c   1.000
_cell.angle_alpha   90.00
_cell.angle_beta   90.00
_cell.angle_gamma   90.00
#
_symmetry.space_group_name_H-M   'P 1'
#
loop_
_entity.id
_entity.type
_entity.pdbx_description
1 polymer ?
#
loop_
_entity_poly.entity_id
_entity_poly.type
_entity_poly.pdbx_seq_one_letter_code
_entity_poly.pdbx_strand_id
1 'polypeptide(L)'
;MSSDSGVQVLVRVRPPSKGEEEGDPIVEKISSNSISILDHTFTFDSVADTTSTQDDIFRLVGLPLVENCLAGFNSSIFAYGQTGSGKTYTMWGPPSALSEDSSSSEWGLTPRVFERLFSRINEEQAKHSDKQLNYQCHCSFLEIYNEQITDLLDPTQKNLQIREDVKAGIYVDCLTEEYVYTMKDVIRLVIKVH
;
A
#
# COMPACT_ATOMS: atom_id res chain seq x y z
N MET A 1 11.20 -0.06 22.58
CA MET A 1 12.12 0.95 22.07
C MET A 1 11.52 1.46 20.78
N SER A 2 10.90 2.64 20.78
CA SER A 2 10.48 3.31 19.56
C SER A 2 11.74 3.71 18.82
N SER A 3 12.02 3.05 17.70
CA SER A 3 13.08 3.45 16.78
C SER A 3 12.76 4.86 16.29
N ASP A 4 13.71 5.78 16.45
CA ASP A 4 13.68 7.20 16.03
C ASP A 4 13.81 7.35 14.50
N SER A 5 13.40 6.31 13.77
CA SER A 5 13.53 6.14 12.34
C SER A 5 12.14 6.25 11.73
N GLY A 6 11.95 7.17 10.78
CA GLY A 6 10.72 7.25 9.97
C GLY A 6 10.50 6.03 9.05
N VAL A 7 11.41 5.05 9.08
CA VAL A 7 11.33 3.80 8.31
C VAL A 7 11.10 2.63 9.26
N GLN A 8 10.07 1.83 8.94
CA GLN A 8 9.74 0.58 9.62
C GLN A 8 9.71 -0.58 8.62
N VAL A 9 10.17 -1.75 9.05
CA VAL A 9 10.24 -2.98 8.25
C VAL A 9 9.32 -4.05 8.85
N LEU A 10 8.30 -4.43 8.08
CA LEU A 10 7.42 -5.55 8.36
C LEU A 10 7.80 -6.74 7.46
N VAL A 11 8.03 -7.90 8.07
CA VAL A 11 8.12 -9.17 7.33
C VAL A 11 6.76 -9.85 7.31
N ARG A 12 6.27 -10.20 6.12
CA ARG A 12 5.04 -10.98 5.95
C ARG A 12 5.35 -12.32 5.28
N VAL A 13 5.09 -13.41 5.98
CA VAL A 13 5.25 -14.77 5.48
C VAL A 13 3.95 -15.22 4.82
N ARG A 14 4.00 -15.62 3.55
CA ARG A 14 2.83 -16.19 2.86
C ARG A 14 2.65 -17.68 3.23
N PRO A 15 1.41 -18.20 3.22
CA PRO A 15 1.18 -19.63 3.24
C PRO A 15 1.89 -20.36 2.09
N PRO A 16 2.25 -21.65 2.26
CA PRO A 16 2.79 -22.46 1.16
C PRO A 16 1.78 -22.59 0.02
N SER A 17 2.28 -22.66 -1.21
CA SER A 17 1.46 -22.92 -2.41
C SER A 17 1.21 -24.42 -2.54
N LYS A 18 0.21 -24.80 -3.35
CA LYS A 18 -0.02 -26.22 -3.70
C LYS A 18 1.27 -26.83 -4.25
N GLY A 19 1.77 -27.87 -3.59
CA GLY A 19 3.04 -28.54 -3.93
C GLY A 19 4.27 -28.07 -3.14
N GLU A 20 4.15 -27.02 -2.31
CA GLU A 20 5.16 -26.59 -1.33
C GLU A 20 4.84 -27.08 0.10
N GLU A 21 3.79 -27.89 0.26
CA GLU A 21 3.33 -28.42 1.53
C GLU A 21 4.16 -29.61 2.03
N GLU A 22 4.93 -30.25 1.14
CA GLU A 22 5.82 -31.36 1.47
C GLU A 22 7.19 -30.82 1.91
N GLY A 23 7.40 -30.71 3.23
CA GLY A 23 8.68 -30.35 3.83
C GLY A 23 8.52 -29.70 5.20
N ASP A 24 9.61 -29.67 5.97
CA ASP A 24 9.64 -28.93 7.23
C ASP A 24 9.68 -27.41 6.94
N PRO A 25 8.94 -26.58 7.71
CA PRO A 25 8.94 -25.15 7.53
C PRO A 25 10.35 -24.59 7.78
N ILE A 26 10.95 -24.00 6.74
CA ILE A 26 12.28 -23.38 6.82
C ILE A 26 12.24 -22.06 7.61
N VAL A 27 11.04 -21.49 7.76
CA VAL A 27 10.79 -20.17 8.34
C VAL A 27 9.85 -20.31 9.52
N GLU A 28 10.32 -19.91 10.70
CA GLU A 28 9.55 -20.00 11.94
C GLU A 28 9.47 -18.65 12.65
N LYS A 29 8.26 -18.22 13.04
CA LYS A 29 8.10 -17.01 13.84
C LYS A 29 8.47 -17.30 15.29
N ILE A 30 9.50 -16.61 15.79
CA ILE A 30 9.94 -16.72 17.19
C ILE A 30 9.14 -15.77 18.09
N SER A 31 8.86 -14.56 17.61
CA SER A 31 8.14 -13.53 18.37
C SER A 31 7.38 -12.58 17.44
N SER A 32 6.76 -11.52 17.98
CA SER A 32 6.11 -10.48 17.18
C SER A 32 7.06 -9.71 16.26
N ASN A 33 8.37 -9.78 16.51
CA ASN A 33 9.39 -8.99 15.81
C ASN A 33 10.58 -9.81 15.30
N SER A 34 10.57 -11.13 15.48
CA SER A 34 11.70 -11.99 15.11
C SER A 34 11.27 -13.29 14.45
N ILE A 35 12.10 -13.75 13.52
CA ILE A 35 11.89 -14.95 12.71
C ILE A 35 13.18 -15.77 12.62
N SER A 36 13.08 -17.09 12.62
CA SER A 36 14.18 -18.03 12.39
C SER A 36 14.16 -18.51 10.94
N ILE A 37 15.32 -18.54 10.29
CA ILE A 37 15.53 -19.16 8.98
C ILE A 37 16.77 -20.04 9.09
N LEU A 38 16.62 -21.36 8.97
CA LEU A 38 17.74 -22.32 9.10
C LEU A 38 18.59 -22.07 10.36
N ASP A 39 17.94 -21.98 11.53
CA ASP A 39 18.55 -21.68 12.84
C ASP A 39 19.20 -20.29 12.99
N HIS A 40 19.09 -19.42 11.98
CA HIS A 40 19.49 -18.02 12.08
C HIS A 40 18.30 -17.12 12.43
N THR A 41 18.41 -16.38 13.53
CA THR A 41 17.37 -15.44 13.97
C THR A 41 17.59 -14.04 13.36
N PHE A 42 16.52 -13.48 12.82
CA PHE A 42 16.47 -12.11 12.28
C PHE A 42 15.39 -11.31 13.01
N THR A 43 15.66 -10.03 13.28
CA THR A 43 14.74 -9.12 13.98
C THR A 43 14.37 -7.94 13.09
N PHE A 44 13.09 -7.56 13.14
CA PHE A 44 12.47 -6.48 12.37
C PHE A 44 11.57 -5.64 13.29
N ASP A 45 10.86 -4.64 12.75
CA ASP A 45 9.87 -3.91 13.54
C ASP A 45 8.63 -4.76 13.82
N SER A 46 8.26 -5.65 12.89
CA SER A 46 7.15 -6.59 13.05
C SER A 46 7.25 -7.81 12.13
N VAL A 47 6.64 -8.92 12.56
CA VAL A 47 6.54 -10.18 11.79
C VAL A 47 5.09 -10.67 11.76
N ALA A 48 4.53 -10.70 10.55
CA ALA A 48 3.26 -11.32 10.21
C ALA A 48 3.52 -12.72 9.62
N ASP A 49 2.97 -13.74 10.26
CA ASP A 49 3.10 -15.14 9.83
C ASP A 49 1.97 -15.54 8.86
N THR A 50 1.93 -16.82 8.50
CA THR A 50 0.96 -17.39 7.55
C THR A 50 -0.50 -17.30 8.02
N THR A 51 -0.75 -17.03 9.30
CA THR A 51 -2.10 -16.85 9.87
C THR A 51 -2.57 -15.40 9.82
N SER A 52 -1.67 -14.46 9.52
CA SER A 52 -1.97 -13.03 9.53
C SER A 52 -2.84 -12.63 8.32
N THR A 53 -4.00 -12.07 8.62
CA THR A 53 -5.01 -11.69 7.62
C THR A 53 -4.66 -10.35 6.95
N GLN A 54 -5.36 -10.00 5.87
CA GLN A 54 -5.26 -8.67 5.27
C GLN A 54 -5.66 -7.55 6.23
N ASP A 55 -6.61 -7.82 7.12
CA ASP A 55 -7.06 -6.87 8.13
C ASP A 55 -5.97 -6.63 9.19
N ASP A 56 -5.25 -7.68 9.60
CA ASP A 56 -4.12 -7.55 10.52
C ASP A 56 -3.03 -6.65 9.95
N ILE A 57 -2.68 -6.84 8.65
CA ILE A 57 -1.70 -5.99 7.97
C ILE A 57 -2.21 -4.55 7.87
N PHE A 58 -3.49 -4.35 7.55
CA PHE A 58 -4.09 -3.03 7.49
C PHE A 58 -4.08 -2.32 8.85
N ARG A 59 -4.41 -3.00 9.94
CA ARG A 59 -4.36 -2.41 11.28
C ARG A 59 -2.94 -2.03 11.68
N LEU A 60 -1.97 -2.86 11.33
CA LEU A 60 -0.57 -2.66 11.68
C LEU A 60 0.09 -1.53 10.87
N VAL A 61 -0.19 -1.45 9.56
CA VAL A 61 0.52 -0.54 8.62
C VAL A 61 -0.40 0.55 8.09
N GLY A 62 -1.63 0.19 7.69
CA GLY A 62 -2.55 1.10 7.01
C GLY A 62 -3.16 2.15 7.93
N LEU A 63 -3.56 1.80 9.16
CA LEU A 63 -4.13 2.76 10.10
C LEU A 63 -3.15 3.89 10.46
N PRO A 64 -1.89 3.62 10.86
CA PRO A 64 -0.92 4.69 11.10
C PRO A 64 -0.68 5.56 9.87
N LEU A 65 -0.66 4.97 8.67
CA LEU A 65 -0.47 5.71 7.43
C LEU A 65 -1.59 6.73 7.18
N VAL A 66 -2.85 6.33 7.36
CA VAL A 66 -3.99 7.22 7.16
C VAL A 66 -3.93 8.40 8.13
N GLU A 67 -3.65 8.14 9.41
CA GLU A 67 -3.56 9.22 10.40
C GLU A 67 -2.37 10.15 10.13
N ASN A 68 -1.23 9.63 9.69
CA ASN A 68 -0.08 10.46 9.28
C ASN A 68 -0.41 11.34 8.08
N CYS A 69 -1.08 10.79 7.06
CA CYS A 69 -1.51 11.53 5.88
C CYS A 69 -2.45 12.69 6.25
N LEU A 70 -3.44 12.44 7.12
CA LEU A 70 -4.37 13.48 7.59
C LEU A 70 -3.72 14.52 8.49
N ALA A 71 -2.65 14.16 9.19
CA ALA A 71 -1.83 15.10 9.95
C ALA A 71 -0.87 15.93 9.06
N GLY A 72 -0.87 15.72 7.74
CA GLY A 72 -0.07 16.47 6.78
C GLY A 72 1.32 15.91 6.55
N PHE A 73 1.58 14.64 6.91
CA PHE A 73 2.85 13.98 6.68
C PHE A 73 2.84 13.10 5.42
N ASN A 74 3.93 13.17 4.66
CA ASN A 74 4.16 12.23 3.55
C ASN A 74 4.39 10.83 4.10
N SER A 75 3.72 9.84 3.51
CA SER A 75 3.85 8.43 3.88
C SER A 75 4.09 7.59 2.64
N SER A 76 4.92 6.55 2.75
CA SER A 76 5.27 5.67 1.64
C SER A 76 5.33 4.22 2.10
N ILE A 77 4.81 3.31 1.27
CA ILE A 77 4.87 1.86 1.49
C ILE A 77 5.59 1.22 0.31
N PHE A 78 6.52 0.33 0.62
CA PHE A 78 7.18 -0.52 -0.36
C PHE A 78 6.82 -1.98 -0.08
N ALA A 79 6.44 -2.71 -1.13
CA ALA A 79 6.32 -4.17 -1.09
C ALA A 79 7.53 -4.78 -1.79
N TYR A 80 8.36 -5.51 -1.04
CA TYR A 80 9.60 -6.10 -1.55
C TYR A 80 9.60 -7.63 -1.42
N GLY A 81 10.26 -8.31 -2.36
CA GLY A 81 10.40 -9.77 -2.37
C GLY A 81 10.44 -10.35 -3.79
N GLN A 82 10.78 -11.63 -3.91
CA GLN A 82 10.83 -12.33 -5.20
C GLN A 82 9.46 -12.47 -5.87
N THR A 83 9.42 -12.82 -7.16
CA THR A 83 8.18 -13.20 -7.84
C THR A 83 7.51 -14.36 -7.11
N GLY A 84 6.19 -14.26 -6.90
CA GLY A 84 5.43 -15.27 -6.14
C GLY A 84 5.50 -15.12 -4.60
N SER A 85 6.18 -14.10 -4.06
CA SER A 85 6.27 -13.90 -2.59
C SER A 85 5.01 -13.31 -1.94
N GLY A 86 4.02 -12.85 -2.74
CA GLY A 86 2.79 -12.25 -2.22
C GLY A 86 2.76 -10.71 -2.15
N LYS A 87 3.65 -10.01 -2.87
CA LYS A 87 3.64 -8.53 -2.96
C LYS A 87 2.29 -7.98 -3.41
N THR A 88 1.81 -8.40 -4.59
CA THR A 88 0.52 -7.95 -5.16
C THR A 88 -0.64 -8.36 -4.27
N TYR A 89 -0.61 -9.58 -3.72
CA TYR A 89 -1.62 -10.04 -2.76
C TYR A 89 -1.68 -9.12 -1.53
N THR A 90 -0.54 -8.68 -1.00
CA THR A 90 -0.49 -7.78 0.15
C THR A 90 -1.01 -6.39 -0.18
N MET A 91 -0.60 -5.81 -1.31
CA MET A 91 -0.97 -4.44 -1.67
C MET A 91 -2.43 -4.35 -2.14
N TRP A 92 -2.88 -5.26 -2.98
CA TRP A 92 -4.17 -5.15 -3.67
C TRP A 92 -5.17 -6.25 -3.29
N GLY A 93 -4.68 -7.43 -2.91
CA GLY A 93 -5.50 -8.62 -2.67
C GLY A 93 -5.39 -9.64 -3.81
N PRO A 94 -6.15 -10.74 -3.75
CA PRO A 94 -6.28 -11.66 -4.88
C PRO A 94 -6.89 -10.95 -6.11
N PRO A 95 -6.76 -11.50 -7.33
CA PRO A 95 -7.35 -10.90 -8.53
C PRO A 95 -8.86 -10.64 -8.45
N SER A 96 -9.58 -11.45 -7.66
CA SER A 96 -11.01 -11.27 -7.39
C SER A 96 -11.34 -10.06 -6.51
N ALA A 97 -10.38 -9.54 -5.73
CA ALA A 97 -10.65 -8.55 -4.69
C ALA A 97 -11.02 -7.16 -5.22
N LEU A 98 -10.77 -6.86 -6.49
CA LEU A 98 -11.07 -5.55 -7.09
C LEU A 98 -12.26 -5.61 -8.06
N SER A 99 -13.00 -6.74 -8.12
CA SER A 99 -14.24 -6.80 -8.88
C SER A 99 -15.37 -6.05 -8.16
N GLU A 100 -16.33 -5.53 -8.92
CA GLU A 100 -17.48 -4.79 -8.37
C GLU A 100 -18.32 -5.62 -7.39
N ASP A 101 -18.31 -6.95 -7.55
CA ASP A 101 -19.05 -7.91 -6.72
C ASP A 101 -18.23 -8.47 -5.54
N SER A 102 -16.99 -8.03 -5.37
CA SER A 102 -16.08 -8.58 -4.35
C SER A 102 -16.42 -8.12 -2.93
N SER A 103 -16.19 -9.02 -1.98
CA SER A 103 -16.24 -8.66 -0.57
C SER A 103 -15.00 -7.84 -0.20
N SER A 104 -15.19 -6.73 0.52
CA SER A 104 -14.09 -5.93 1.10
C SER A 104 -13.21 -6.72 2.09
N SER A 105 -13.62 -7.94 2.47
CA SER A 105 -12.81 -8.84 3.30
C SER A 105 -11.54 -9.34 2.59
N GLU A 106 -11.52 -9.43 1.26
CA GLU A 106 -10.34 -9.89 0.50
C GLU A 106 -9.37 -8.75 0.12
N TRP A 107 -9.80 -7.49 0.27
CA TRP A 107 -9.01 -6.31 -0.06
C TRP A 107 -7.63 -6.34 0.58
N GLY A 108 -6.60 -6.02 -0.21
CA GLY A 108 -5.25 -5.75 0.27
C GLY A 108 -5.14 -4.42 1.01
N LEU A 109 -3.90 -4.00 1.23
CA LEU A 109 -3.57 -2.80 1.99
C LEU A 109 -4.07 -1.51 1.31
N THR A 110 -3.75 -1.32 0.02
CA THR A 110 -4.10 -0.11 -0.74
C THR A 110 -5.59 0.21 -0.75
N PRO A 111 -6.50 -0.72 -1.13
CA PRO A 111 -7.93 -0.44 -1.12
C PRO A 111 -8.47 -0.11 0.29
N ARG A 112 -7.97 -0.78 1.33
CA ARG A 112 -8.37 -0.48 2.72
C ARG A 112 -7.90 0.89 3.20
N VAL A 113 -6.68 1.28 2.82
CA VAL A 113 -6.12 2.60 3.11
C VAL A 113 -6.97 3.70 2.48
N PHE A 114 -7.29 3.58 1.19
CA PHE A 114 -8.13 4.57 0.51
C PHE A 114 -9.54 4.65 1.13
N GLU A 115 -10.19 3.50 1.37
CA GLU A 115 -11.51 3.47 1.99
C GLU A 115 -11.51 4.15 3.37
N ARG A 116 -10.51 3.84 4.20
CA ARG A 116 -10.36 4.46 5.52
C ARG A 116 -10.04 5.95 5.41
N LEU A 117 -9.20 6.36 4.46
CA LEU A 117 -8.87 7.77 4.22
C LEU A 117 -10.12 8.57 3.86
N PHE A 118 -10.92 8.12 2.90
CA PHE A 118 -12.16 8.80 2.52
C PHE A 118 -13.16 8.85 3.68
N SER A 119 -13.30 7.74 4.44
CA SER A 119 -14.14 7.73 5.65
C SER A 119 -13.68 8.77 6.67
N ARG A 120 -12.37 8.87 6.93
CA ARG A 120 -11.82 9.84 7.88
C ARG A 120 -11.98 11.28 7.39
N ILE A 121 -11.79 11.55 6.10
CA ILE A 121 -12.06 12.86 5.50
C ILE A 121 -13.50 13.28 5.77
N ASN A 122 -14.47 12.41 5.52
CA ASN A 122 -15.89 12.70 5.77
C ASN A 122 -16.17 12.97 7.27
N GLU A 123 -15.56 12.20 8.17
CA GLU A 123 -15.67 12.43 9.61
C GLU A 123 -15.10 13.79 10.03
N GLU A 124 -13.94 14.19 9.51
CA GLU A 124 -13.32 15.48 9.82
C GLU A 124 -14.12 16.65 9.26
N GLN A 125 -14.65 16.52 8.04
CA GLN A 125 -15.57 17.51 7.45
C GLN A 125 -16.83 17.70 8.31
N ALA A 126 -17.41 16.60 8.82
CA ALA A 126 -18.58 16.67 9.68
C ALA A 126 -18.27 17.34 11.04
N LYS A 127 -17.14 16.97 11.67
CA LYS A 127 -16.69 17.55 12.95
C LYS A 127 -16.36 19.03 12.86
N HIS A 128 -15.87 19.49 11.72
CA HIS A 128 -15.43 20.86 11.48
C HIS A 128 -16.30 21.59 10.45
N SER A 129 -17.62 21.31 10.49
CA SER A 129 -18.61 21.94 9.61
C SER A 129 -18.65 23.47 9.74
N ASP A 130 -18.20 24.00 10.88
CA ASP A 130 -18.01 25.43 11.15
C ASP A 130 -16.81 26.05 10.43
N LYS A 131 -15.80 25.24 10.06
CA LYS A 131 -14.52 25.70 9.49
C LYS A 131 -14.41 25.61 7.97
N GLN A 132 -15.45 25.12 7.27
CA GLN A 132 -15.47 24.95 5.81
C GLN A 132 -14.19 24.28 5.24
N LEU A 133 -13.77 23.16 5.82
CA LEU A 133 -12.62 22.40 5.30
C LEU A 133 -12.95 21.77 3.94
N ASN A 134 -12.14 22.07 2.93
CA ASN A 134 -12.23 21.46 1.60
C ASN A 134 -11.10 20.46 1.40
N TYR A 135 -11.43 19.22 1.05
CA TYR A 135 -10.47 18.15 0.80
C TYR A 135 -10.51 17.81 -0.69
N GLN A 136 -9.33 17.69 -1.29
CA GLN A 136 -9.15 17.27 -2.68
C GLN A 136 -8.14 16.13 -2.71
N CYS A 137 -8.55 15.00 -3.27
CA CYS A 137 -7.70 13.83 -3.41
C CYS A 137 -7.44 13.59 -4.91
N HIS A 138 -6.16 13.51 -5.25
CA HIS A 138 -5.67 13.27 -6.59
C HIS A 138 -4.93 11.93 -6.59
N CYS A 139 -5.05 11.19 -7.69
CA CYS A 139 -4.36 9.92 -7.86
C CYS A 139 -3.62 9.89 -9.20
N SER A 140 -2.40 9.37 -9.16
CA SER A 140 -1.56 9.16 -10.33
C SER A 140 -0.99 7.74 -10.28
N PHE A 141 -0.86 7.12 -11.46
CA PHE A 141 -0.25 5.81 -11.60
C PHE A 141 0.89 5.90 -12.61
N LEU A 142 2.08 5.44 -12.20
CA LEU A 142 3.25 5.37 -13.06
C LEU A 142 3.96 4.04 -12.91
N GLU A 143 4.66 3.65 -13.95
CA GLU A 143 5.61 2.55 -13.95
C GLU A 143 7.02 3.09 -14.18
N ILE A 144 7.99 2.55 -13.45
CA ILE A 144 9.41 2.75 -13.72
C ILE A 144 9.96 1.43 -14.25
N TYR A 145 10.31 1.40 -15.53
CA TYR A 145 10.90 0.23 -16.18
C TYR A 145 12.11 0.64 -17.00
N ASN A 146 13.26 -0.01 -16.77
CA ASN A 146 14.52 0.30 -17.43
C ASN A 146 14.87 1.82 -17.35
N GLU A 147 14.76 2.39 -16.15
CA GLU A 147 14.98 3.83 -15.87
C GLU A 147 14.05 4.78 -16.64
N GLN A 148 12.98 4.28 -17.28
CA GLN A 148 11.98 5.08 -17.96
C GLN A 148 10.69 5.15 -17.16
N ILE A 149 10.19 6.36 -16.96
CA ILE A 149 8.89 6.61 -16.31
C ILE A 149 7.80 6.63 -17.37
N THR A 150 6.79 5.78 -17.21
CA THR A 150 5.60 5.73 -18.07
C THR A 150 4.37 6.07 -17.26
N ASP A 151 3.53 6.96 -17.77
CA ASP A 151 2.20 7.22 -17.20
C ASP A 151 1.28 6.04 -17.54
N LEU A 152 0.69 5.44 -16.51
CA LEU A 152 -0.23 4.31 -16.67
C LEU A 152 -1.67 4.75 -16.90
N LEU A 153 -2.03 6.00 -16.60
CA LEU A 153 -3.34 6.57 -16.88
C LEU A 153 -3.41 7.15 -18.32
N ASP A 154 -2.28 7.57 -18.87
CA ASP A 154 -2.11 7.95 -20.27
C ASP A 154 -0.90 7.25 -20.91
N PRO A 155 -1.07 6.03 -21.46
CA PRO A 155 0.04 5.25 -22.04
C PRO A 155 0.74 5.89 -23.24
N THR A 156 0.22 7.01 -23.76
CA THR A 156 0.91 7.78 -24.80
C THR A 156 2.10 8.57 -24.24
N GLN A 157 2.10 8.82 -22.93
CA GLN A 157 3.14 9.55 -22.23
C GLN A 157 4.20 8.59 -21.65
N LYS A 158 5.35 8.57 -22.31
CA LYS A 158 6.48 7.71 -21.98
C LYS A 158 7.74 8.53 -21.76
N ASN A 159 8.65 7.98 -20.97
CA ASN A 159 9.92 8.62 -20.63
C ASN A 159 9.72 10.01 -19.98
N LEU A 160 8.76 10.09 -19.06
CA LEU A 160 8.52 11.30 -18.28
C LEU A 160 9.75 11.67 -17.46
N GLN A 161 9.91 12.97 -17.19
CA GLN A 161 11.09 13.52 -16.55
C GLN A 161 10.78 13.92 -15.11
N ILE A 162 11.72 13.63 -14.20
CA ILE A 162 11.66 14.13 -12.83
C ILE A 162 12.13 15.59 -12.85
N ARG A 163 11.38 16.46 -12.17
CA ARG A 163 11.68 17.88 -11.99
C ARG A 163 11.62 18.26 -10.52
N GLU A 164 12.20 19.41 -10.20
CA GLU A 164 12.20 19.99 -8.86
C GLU A 164 11.60 21.39 -8.93
N ASP A 165 10.61 21.65 -8.07
CA ASP A 165 10.02 22.97 -7.84
C ASP A 165 10.24 23.39 -6.38
N VAL A 166 10.43 24.69 -6.17
CA VAL A 166 10.74 25.26 -4.85
C VAL A 166 9.60 25.04 -3.84
N LYS A 167 8.34 24.94 -4.30
CA LYS A 167 7.17 24.74 -3.44
C LYS A 167 6.69 23.29 -3.44
N ALA A 168 6.62 22.65 -4.61
CA ALA A 168 6.10 21.29 -4.75
C ALA A 168 7.13 20.20 -4.45
N GLY A 169 8.42 20.55 -4.40
CA GLY A 169 9.50 19.58 -4.25
C GLY A 169 9.74 18.80 -5.53
N ILE A 170 10.10 17.52 -5.40
CA ILE A 170 10.39 16.63 -6.53
C ILE A 170 9.08 16.05 -7.07
N TYR A 171 8.86 16.18 -8.38
CA TYR A 171 7.65 15.68 -9.06
C TYR A 171 7.97 15.13 -10.46
N VAL A 172 7.02 14.40 -11.04
CA VAL A 172 7.12 13.90 -12.42
C VAL A 172 6.35 14.84 -13.34
N ASP A 173 7.04 15.41 -14.32
CA ASP A 173 6.46 16.35 -15.27
C ASP A 173 5.44 15.67 -16.17
N CYS A 174 4.31 16.35 -16.41
CA CYS A 174 3.18 15.87 -17.21
C CYS A 174 2.48 14.59 -16.72
N LEU A 175 2.78 14.09 -15.52
CA LEU A 175 2.08 12.93 -14.97
C LEU A 175 0.58 13.23 -14.78
N THR A 176 -0.27 12.36 -15.29
CA THR A 176 -1.73 12.50 -15.18
C THR A 176 -2.17 12.41 -13.72
N GLU A 177 -3.02 13.36 -13.31
CA GLU A 177 -3.66 13.41 -12.00
C GLU A 177 -5.19 13.33 -12.17
N GLU A 178 -5.81 12.31 -11.59
CA GLU A 178 -7.25 12.11 -11.62
C GLU A 178 -7.88 12.35 -10.25
N TYR A 179 -8.99 13.07 -10.21
CA TYR A 179 -9.72 13.31 -8.97
C TYR A 179 -10.42 12.03 -8.50
N VAL A 180 -10.27 11.71 -7.22
CA VAL A 180 -10.91 10.56 -6.58
C VAL A 180 -11.61 10.98 -5.29
N TYR A 181 -12.81 10.43 -5.06
CA TYR A 181 -13.62 10.74 -3.88
C TYR A 181 -14.01 9.49 -3.10
N THR A 182 -13.97 8.33 -3.76
CA THR A 182 -14.36 7.04 -3.22
C THR A 182 -13.41 5.94 -3.71
N MET A 183 -13.42 4.80 -3.00
CA MET A 183 -12.66 3.63 -3.45
C MET A 183 -13.11 3.13 -4.84
N LYS A 184 -14.38 3.35 -5.22
CA LYS A 184 -14.87 3.02 -6.57
C LYS A 184 -14.17 3.84 -7.66
N ASP A 185 -13.82 5.09 -7.37
CA ASP A 185 -13.08 5.93 -8.31
C ASP A 185 -11.67 5.36 -8.53
N VAL A 186 -11.01 4.99 -7.42
CA VAL A 186 -9.67 4.36 -7.45
C VAL A 186 -9.70 3.03 -8.21
N ILE A 187 -10.69 2.16 -7.96
CA ILE A 187 -10.84 0.88 -8.69
C ILE A 187 -10.98 1.13 -10.20
N ARG A 188 -11.77 2.14 -10.61
CA ARG A 188 -11.91 2.50 -12.03
C ARG A 188 -10.58 2.93 -12.65
N LEU A 189 -9.73 3.63 -11.91
CA LEU A 189 -8.37 3.97 -12.38
C LEU A 189 -7.50 2.72 -12.51
N VAL A 190 -7.50 1.83 -11.51
CA VAL A 190 -6.72 0.59 -11.53
C VAL A 190 -7.11 -0.32 -12.71
N ILE A 191 -8.42 -0.39 -13.03
CA ILE A 191 -8.92 -1.14 -14.18
C ILE A 191 -8.47 -0.53 -15.50
N LYS A 192 -8.35 0.80 -15.62
CA LYS A 192 -7.84 1.43 -16.85
C LYS A 192 -6.36 1.11 -17.11
N VAL A 193 -5.60 0.86 -16.05
CA VAL A 193 -4.16 0.58 -16.08
C VAL A 193 -3.87 -0.86 -16.53
N HIS A 194 -4.83 -1.79 -16.41
CA HIS A 194 -4.67 -3.23 -16.73
C HIS A 194 -5.46 -3.62 -17.98
#